data_AF-A0A7X7KDQ0-F1
#
_entry.id   AF-A0A7X7KDQ0-F1
#
_cell.length_a   1.000
_cell.length_b   1.000
_cell.length_c   1.000
_cell.angle_alpha   90.00
_cell.angle_beta   90.00
_cell.angle_gamma   90.00
#
_symmetry.space_group_name_H-M   'P 1'
#
loop_
_entity.id
_entity.type
_entity.pdbx_description
1 polymer ?
#
loop_
_entity_poly.entity_id
_entity_poly.type
_entity_poly.pdbx_seq_one_letter_code
_entity_poly.pdbx_strand_id
1 'polypeptide(L)'
;MRQKQTFTITLARGGVLTSLPQGRILKTCFECCGKRMSICYSGQSKARFTCDMSRNHWGDRQCQSFNARPLHELMEWLLFVALSPASIELSLNAAGQIEAERERLASHYRQTVERARYQSELARGRYESVDHRNRLVAAELERRWEAALLDQRTAEESLGRFLQQQPLRLTAQETARIQSLATDIPALWRARSTSGIER
;
A
#
# COMPACT_ATOMS: atom_id res chain seq x y z
N MET A 1 29.47 -37.15 2.37
CA MET A 1 28.92 -36.37 1.24
C MET A 1 28.00 -35.28 1.76
N ARG A 2 28.43 -34.00 1.73
CA ARG A 2 27.63 -32.84 2.16
C ARG A 2 26.68 -32.45 1.03
N GLN A 3 25.40 -32.77 1.16
CA GLN A 3 24.37 -32.24 0.26
C GLN A 3 24.24 -30.73 0.48
N LYS A 4 24.62 -29.95 -0.54
CA LYS A 4 24.30 -28.53 -0.63
C LYS A 4 22.82 -28.42 -0.96
N GLN A 5 21.99 -28.05 0.02
CA GLN A 5 20.59 -27.70 -0.25
C GLN A 5 20.55 -26.27 -0.77
N THR A 6 20.38 -26.15 -2.08
CA THR A 6 20.13 -24.88 -2.77
C THR A 6 18.68 -24.49 -2.53
N PHE A 7 18.42 -23.43 -1.78
CA PHE A 7 17.08 -22.88 -1.60
C PHE A 7 16.73 -21.98 -2.78
N THR A 8 15.94 -22.48 -3.71
CA THR A 8 15.37 -21.68 -4.81
C THR A 8 14.11 -20.97 -4.30
N ILE A 9 14.15 -19.64 -4.21
CA ILE A 9 12.98 -18.83 -3.83
C ILE A 9 12.21 -18.52 -5.11
N THR A 10 11.09 -19.22 -5.33
CA THR A 10 10.13 -18.87 -6.39
C THR A 10 9.22 -17.76 -5.90
N LEU A 11 9.47 -16.52 -6.34
CA LEU A 11 8.56 -15.40 -6.13
C LEU A 11 7.33 -15.58 -7.03
N ALA A 12 6.22 -16.01 -6.44
CA ALA A 12 4.93 -16.04 -7.13
C ALA A 12 4.48 -14.61 -7.43
N ARG A 13 4.56 -14.20 -8.70
CA ARG A 13 3.91 -13.00 -9.25
C ARG A 13 2.40 -13.26 -9.39
N GLY A 14 1.59 -12.35 -8.85
CA GLY A 14 0.19 -12.16 -9.24
C GLY A 14 -0.84 -12.78 -8.30
N GLY A 15 -1.48 -11.93 -7.48
CA GLY A 15 -2.66 -12.29 -6.68
C GLY A 15 -2.97 -11.22 -5.64
N VAL A 16 -4.14 -10.62 -5.74
CA VAL A 16 -4.62 -9.41 -5.04
C VAL A 16 -4.43 -9.47 -3.51
N LEU A 17 -3.74 -8.46 -2.97
CA LEU A 17 -3.46 -8.25 -1.56
C LEU A 17 -4.56 -7.40 -0.92
N THR A 18 -5.53 -8.03 -0.27
CA THR A 18 -6.32 -7.38 0.78
C THR A 18 -6.29 -8.25 2.04
N SER A 19 -5.81 -7.64 3.12
CA SER A 19 -5.49 -8.20 4.46
C SER A 19 -4.10 -8.86 4.62
N LEU A 20 -3.09 -8.01 4.81
CA LEU A 20 -1.89 -8.32 5.59
C LEU A 20 -2.17 -7.88 7.03
N PRO A 21 -2.12 -8.79 8.01
CA PRO A 21 -0.92 -8.86 8.82
C PRO A 21 -0.50 -10.31 9.12
N GLN A 22 0.79 -10.49 9.40
CA GLN A 22 1.48 -11.73 9.80
C GLN A 22 2.07 -12.55 8.64
N GLY A 23 3.40 -12.50 8.54
CA GLY A 23 4.23 -13.26 7.61
C GLY A 23 3.84 -14.74 7.53
N ARG A 24 3.39 -15.14 6.34
CA ARG A 24 2.98 -16.51 5.98
C ARG A 24 4.02 -17.24 5.13
N ILE A 25 5.30 -16.90 5.23
CA ILE A 25 6.29 -17.43 4.26
C ILE A 25 6.69 -18.88 4.57
N LEU A 26 6.59 -19.38 5.81
CA LEU A 26 6.93 -20.78 6.12
C LEU A 26 6.07 -21.38 7.24
N LYS A 27 4.75 -21.50 7.02
CA LYS A 27 3.90 -22.26 7.94
C LYS A 27 3.53 -23.65 7.45
N THR A 28 3.91 -24.07 6.23
CA THR A 28 3.49 -25.36 5.66
C THR A 28 4.68 -26.19 5.21
N CYS A 29 4.66 -27.49 5.52
CA CYS A 29 5.65 -28.43 5.01
C CYS A 29 5.46 -28.58 3.49
N PHE A 30 6.39 -28.02 2.71
CA PHE A 30 6.24 -27.91 1.25
C PHE A 30 6.41 -29.25 0.54
N GLU A 31 7.27 -30.15 1.06
CA GLU A 31 7.72 -31.32 0.31
C GLU A 31 7.09 -32.64 0.78
N CYS A 32 6.64 -32.75 2.04
CA CYS A 32 6.18 -34.04 2.59
C CYS A 32 4.68 -34.13 2.93
N CYS A 33 4.01 -33.07 3.41
CA CYS A 33 2.62 -33.23 3.90
C CYS A 33 1.69 -32.03 3.76
N GLY A 34 2.17 -30.84 3.36
CA GLY A 34 1.34 -29.63 3.25
C GLY A 34 0.76 -29.12 4.58
N LYS A 35 1.05 -29.80 5.70
CA LYS A 35 0.51 -29.46 7.03
C LYS A 35 1.31 -28.38 7.73
N ARG A 36 0.71 -27.80 8.77
CA ARG A 36 1.28 -26.67 9.48
C ARG A 36 2.54 -27.08 10.26
N MET A 37 3.59 -26.30 10.15
CA MET A 37 4.79 -26.44 10.97
C MET A 37 4.65 -25.65 12.28
N SER A 38 5.20 -26.20 13.35
CA SER A 38 5.26 -25.62 14.69
C SER A 38 6.70 -25.24 15.05
N ILE A 39 6.86 -24.29 15.96
CA ILE A 39 8.18 -23.93 16.50
C ILE A 39 8.38 -24.73 17.78
N CYS A 40 9.47 -25.48 17.86
CA CYS A 40 9.93 -26.14 19.07
C CYS A 40 11.21 -25.47 19.56
N TYR A 41 11.25 -25.20 20.86
CA TYR A 41 12.45 -24.70 21.54
C TYR A 41 13.10 -25.87 22.27
N SER A 42 14.28 -26.29 21.83
CA SER A 42 15.05 -27.33 22.54
C SER A 42 16.19 -26.68 23.33
N GLY A 43 16.11 -26.69 24.66
CA GLY A 43 17.14 -26.16 25.55
C GLY A 43 17.44 -24.66 25.38
N GLN A 44 18.62 -24.23 25.85
CA GLN A 44 19.00 -22.84 26.12
C GLN A 44 19.10 -21.84 24.94
N SER A 45 18.50 -22.06 23.75
CA SER A 45 18.26 -21.01 22.72
C SER A 45 17.94 -21.50 21.29
N LYS A 46 17.92 -22.80 21.00
CA LYS A 46 17.82 -23.26 19.60
C LYS A 46 16.37 -23.51 19.19
N ALA A 47 15.72 -22.47 18.66
CA ALA A 47 14.42 -22.60 18.01
C ALA A 47 14.54 -23.42 16.72
N ARG A 48 13.60 -24.35 16.51
CA ARG A 48 13.51 -25.23 15.34
C ARG A 48 12.08 -25.27 14.84
N PHE A 49 11.90 -25.21 13.53
CA PHE A 49 10.61 -25.48 12.93
C PHE A 49 10.49 -26.99 12.68
N THR A 50 9.40 -27.58 13.16
CA THR A 50 9.12 -29.02 13.04
C THR A 50 7.74 -29.25 12.46
N CYS A 51 7.62 -30.28 11.62
CA CYS A 51 6.34 -30.84 11.25
C CYS A 51 6.09 -32.11 12.06
N ASP A 52 5.29 -31.97 13.12
CA ASP A 52 5.01 -33.06 14.07
C ASP A 52 3.67 -33.75 13.82
N MET A 53 2.95 -33.39 12.75
CA MET A 53 1.63 -33.94 12.43
C MET A 53 1.63 -35.47 12.31
N SER A 54 2.51 -36.05 11.49
CA SER A 54 2.56 -37.51 11.33
C SER A 54 3.05 -38.22 12.59
N ARG A 55 3.97 -37.61 13.33
CA ARG A 55 4.45 -38.16 14.62
C ARG A 55 3.34 -38.20 15.66
N ASN A 56 2.56 -37.12 15.77
CA ASN A 56 1.53 -37.00 16.80
C ASN A 56 0.25 -37.76 16.47
N HIS A 57 -0.10 -37.91 15.18
CA HIS A 57 -1.35 -38.55 14.77
C HIS A 57 -1.19 -40.04 14.44
N TRP A 58 -0.05 -40.44 13.87
CA TRP A 58 0.17 -41.80 13.38
C TRP A 58 1.32 -42.54 14.08
N GLY A 59 2.03 -41.89 15.02
CA GLY A 59 3.20 -42.49 15.68
C GLY A 59 4.43 -42.63 14.77
N ASP A 60 4.39 -42.03 13.59
CA ASP A 60 5.44 -42.13 12.56
C ASP A 60 6.66 -41.22 12.85
N ARG A 61 7.70 -41.37 12.02
CA ARG A 61 8.86 -40.47 12.04
C ARG A 61 8.44 -39.02 11.71
N GLN A 62 9.15 -38.06 12.29
CA GLN A 62 8.96 -36.63 12.00
C GLN A 62 9.20 -36.34 10.52
N CYS A 63 8.26 -35.66 9.86
CA CYS A 63 8.33 -35.41 8.41
C CYS A 63 9.52 -34.52 8.02
N GLN A 64 9.66 -33.37 8.69
CA GLN A 64 10.70 -32.40 8.40
C GLN A 64 11.02 -31.58 9.64
N SER A 65 12.30 -31.21 9.79
CA SER A 65 12.71 -30.18 10.74
C SER A 65 13.87 -29.34 10.21
N PHE A 66 13.88 -28.04 10.54
CA PHE A 66 14.97 -27.14 10.18
C PHE A 66 15.23 -26.08 11.25
N ASN A 67 16.49 -25.67 11.38
CA ASN A 67 16.90 -24.69 12.39
C ASN A 67 16.35 -23.31 12.05
N ALA A 68 15.81 -22.60 13.04
CA ALA A 68 15.22 -21.29 12.82
C ALA A 68 16.28 -20.21 12.52
N ARG A 69 17.51 -20.36 13.02
CA ARG A 69 18.56 -19.32 12.94
C ARG A 69 18.91 -18.85 11.52
N PRO A 70 19.20 -19.73 10.53
CA PRO A 70 19.49 -19.27 9.17
C PRO A 70 18.32 -18.52 8.52
N LEU A 71 17.07 -18.87 8.88
CA LEU A 71 15.89 -18.16 8.41
C LEU A 71 15.81 -16.75 9.04
N HIS A 72 16.09 -16.62 10.33
CA HIS A 72 16.13 -15.32 11.01
C HIS A 72 17.23 -14.43 10.42
N GLU A 73 18.44 -14.97 10.19
CA GLU A 73 19.55 -14.23 9.58
C GLU A 73 19.20 -13.74 8.16
N LEU A 74 18.53 -14.57 7.36
CA LEU A 74 18.05 -14.17 6.03
C LEU A 74 16.97 -13.08 6.10
N MET A 75 16.01 -13.21 7.02
CA MET A 75 14.95 -12.22 7.22
C MET A 75 15.52 -10.87 7.65
N GLU A 76 16.48 -10.86 8.57
CA GLU A 76 17.18 -9.66 9.00
C GLU A 76 17.95 -9.01 7.85
N TRP A 77 18.64 -9.81 7.05
CA TRP A 77 19.34 -9.29 5.88
C TRP A 77 18.39 -8.66 4.88
N LEU A 78 17.27 -9.32 4.54
CA LEU A 78 16.25 -8.77 3.66
C LEU A 78 15.62 -7.49 4.22
N LEU A 79 15.38 -7.45 5.52
CA LEU A 79 14.88 -6.25 6.20
C LEU A 79 15.85 -5.09 6.06
N PHE A 80 17.15 -5.30 6.27
CA PHE A 80 18.15 -4.23 6.11
C PHE A 80 18.34 -3.78 4.67
N VAL A 81 18.18 -4.67 3.70
CA VAL A 81 18.16 -4.28 2.28
C VAL A 81 16.96 -3.39 2.01
N ALA A 82 15.77 -3.75 2.51
CA ALA A 82 14.55 -2.96 2.33
C ALA A 82 14.59 -1.61 3.06
N LEU A 83 15.19 -1.56 4.25
CA LEU A 83 15.39 -0.34 5.05
C LEU A 83 16.65 0.44 4.67
N SER A 84 17.40 0.00 3.65
CA SER A 84 18.58 0.74 3.22
C SER A 84 18.19 2.16 2.82
N PRO A 85 19.04 3.18 3.10
CA PRO A 85 18.74 4.56 2.74
C PRO A 85 18.36 4.71 1.26
N ALA A 86 19.06 4.02 0.36
CA ALA A 86 18.76 4.00 -1.07
C ALA A 86 17.34 3.44 -1.39
N SER A 87 16.92 2.37 -0.71
CA SER A 87 15.57 1.80 -0.88
C SER A 87 14.48 2.76 -0.38
N ILE A 88 14.74 3.45 0.74
CA ILE A 88 13.82 4.45 1.30
C ILE A 88 13.72 5.68 0.40
N GLU A 89 14.84 6.19 -0.12
CA GLU A 89 14.86 7.30 -1.08
C GLU A 89 14.04 6.97 -2.34
N LEU A 90 14.22 5.77 -2.91
CA LEU A 90 13.42 5.31 -4.05
C LEU A 90 11.93 5.27 -3.73
N SER A 91 11.58 4.76 -2.54
CA SER A 91 10.19 4.68 -2.08
C SER A 91 9.57 6.06 -1.89
N LEU A 92 10.32 7.01 -1.32
CA LEU A 92 9.89 8.40 -1.15
C LEU A 92 9.76 9.13 -2.49
N ASN A 93 10.69 8.91 -3.43
CA ASN A 93 10.59 9.47 -4.77
C ASN A 93 9.35 8.94 -5.51
N ALA A 94 9.08 7.63 -5.42
CA ALA A 94 7.88 7.04 -5.99
C ALA A 94 6.60 7.62 -5.35
N ALA A 95 6.58 7.80 -4.03
CA ALA A 95 5.48 8.46 -3.34
C ALA A 95 5.29 9.90 -3.83
N GLY A 96 6.37 10.67 -3.99
CA GLY A 96 6.35 12.02 -4.54
C GLY A 96 5.81 12.09 -5.97
N GLN A 97 6.15 11.12 -6.82
CA GLN A 97 5.58 11.02 -8.18
C GLN A 97 4.07 10.78 -8.15
N ILE A 98 3.60 9.90 -7.26
CA ILE A 98 2.16 9.65 -7.07
C ILE A 98 1.45 10.93 -6.60
N GLU A 99 2.05 11.68 -5.67
CA GLU A 99 1.50 12.96 -5.21
C GLU A 99 1.46 14.01 -6.32
N ALA A 100 2.51 14.11 -7.13
CA ALA A 100 2.56 15.03 -8.27
C ALA A 100 1.47 14.72 -9.31
N GLU A 101 1.28 13.44 -9.67
CA GLU A 101 0.21 13.07 -10.61
C GLU A 101 -1.17 13.35 -10.02
N ARG A 102 -1.36 13.15 -8.70
CA ARG A 102 -2.61 13.51 -8.02
C ARG A 102 -2.88 15.01 -8.06
N GLU A 103 -1.88 15.86 -7.88
CA GLU A 103 -2.07 17.31 -7.99
C GLU A 103 -2.39 17.72 -9.44
N ARG A 104 -1.81 17.04 -10.43
CA ARG A 104 -2.16 17.23 -11.83
C ARG A 104 -3.63 16.89 -12.10
N LEU A 105 -4.11 15.76 -11.58
CA LEU A 105 -5.51 15.37 -11.66
C LEU A 105 -6.43 16.35 -10.90
N ALA A 106 -6.03 16.79 -9.70
CA ALA A 106 -6.76 17.80 -8.93
C ALA A 106 -6.95 19.09 -9.74
N SER A 107 -5.88 19.53 -10.42
CA SER A 107 -5.90 20.71 -11.28
C SER A 107 -6.86 20.53 -12.45
N HIS A 108 -6.92 19.35 -13.06
CA HIS A 108 -7.89 19.04 -14.12
C HIS A 108 -9.34 19.13 -13.62
N TYR A 109 -9.64 18.59 -12.43
CA TYR A 109 -10.97 18.73 -11.82
C TYR A 109 -11.33 20.19 -11.54
N ARG A 110 -10.40 20.98 -10.98
CA ARG A 110 -10.60 22.43 -10.75
C ARG A 110 -10.91 23.17 -12.05
N GLN A 111 -10.15 22.93 -13.11
CA GLN A 111 -10.40 23.51 -14.43
C GLN A 111 -11.76 23.10 -15.01
N THR A 112 -12.20 21.87 -14.77
CA THR A 112 -13.52 21.38 -15.21
C THR A 112 -14.64 22.14 -14.49
N VAL A 113 -14.49 22.37 -13.18
CA VAL A 113 -15.43 23.18 -12.39
C VAL A 113 -15.45 24.62 -12.89
N GLU A 114 -14.30 25.24 -13.12
CA GLU A 114 -14.20 26.61 -13.64
C GLU A 114 -14.89 26.76 -15.01
N ARG A 115 -14.68 25.81 -15.92
CA ARG A 115 -15.35 25.79 -17.22
C ARG A 115 -16.87 25.66 -17.06
N ALA A 116 -17.35 24.78 -16.20
CA ALA A 116 -18.78 24.58 -15.98
C ALA A 116 -19.44 25.82 -15.35
N ARG A 117 -18.77 26.47 -14.39
CA ARG A 117 -19.18 27.76 -13.83
C ARG A 117 -19.29 28.85 -14.88
N TYR A 118 -18.28 28.98 -15.73
CA TYR A 118 -18.32 29.96 -16.82
C TYR A 118 -19.48 29.70 -17.78
N GLN A 119 -19.77 28.44 -18.13
CA GLN A 119 -20.91 28.11 -18.98
C GLN A 119 -22.26 28.41 -18.33
N SER A 120 -22.41 28.16 -17.02
CA SER A 120 -23.64 28.48 -16.29
C SER A 120 -23.88 29.99 -16.20
N GLU A 121 -22.83 30.77 -15.95
CA GLU A 121 -22.88 32.24 -15.98
C GLU A 121 -23.21 32.79 -17.37
N LEU A 122 -22.60 32.23 -18.42
CA LEU A 122 -22.90 32.62 -19.79
C LEU A 122 -24.35 32.31 -20.19
N ALA A 123 -24.86 31.13 -19.81
CA ALA A 123 -26.24 30.74 -20.05
C ALA A 123 -27.22 31.65 -19.30
N ARG A 124 -26.89 32.00 -18.04
CA ARG A 124 -27.65 32.96 -17.24
C ARG A 124 -27.73 34.32 -17.92
N GLY A 125 -26.61 34.89 -18.35
CA GLY A 125 -26.60 36.20 -19.02
C GLY A 125 -27.43 36.21 -20.31
N ARG A 126 -27.42 35.10 -21.07
CA ARG A 126 -28.28 34.94 -22.27
C ARG A 126 -29.76 34.94 -21.91
N TYR A 127 -30.14 34.20 -20.87
CA TYR A 127 -31.52 34.18 -20.37
C TYR A 127 -31.97 35.55 -19.89
N GLU A 128 -31.16 36.26 -19.10
CA GLU A 128 -31.48 37.59 -18.59
C GLU A 128 -31.61 38.66 -19.70
N SER A 129 -30.95 38.45 -20.85
CA SER A 129 -30.99 39.38 -21.99
C SER A 129 -32.18 39.20 -22.94
N VAL A 130 -32.97 38.12 -22.82
CA VAL A 130 -34.05 37.81 -23.77
C VAL A 130 -35.29 38.68 -23.54
N ASP A 131 -35.92 39.13 -24.63
CA ASP A 131 -37.20 39.85 -24.53
C ASP A 131 -38.32 38.90 -24.08
N HIS A 132 -39.06 39.30 -23.04
CA HIS A 132 -40.25 38.62 -22.49
C HIS A 132 -41.32 38.24 -23.53
N ARG A 133 -41.39 38.95 -24.67
CA ARG A 133 -42.35 38.62 -25.76
C ARG A 133 -41.96 37.33 -26.49
N ASN A 134 -40.69 36.94 -26.45
CA ASN A 134 -40.17 35.72 -27.08
C ASN A 134 -40.23 34.52 -26.12
N ARG A 135 -41.43 34.19 -25.62
CA ARG A 135 -41.65 33.17 -24.57
C ARG A 135 -41.04 31.80 -24.86
N LEU A 136 -41.10 31.33 -26.10
CA LEU A 136 -40.52 30.04 -26.49
C LEU A 136 -38.98 30.04 -26.41
N VAL A 137 -38.36 31.17 -26.77
CA VAL A 137 -36.89 31.32 -26.68
C VAL A 137 -36.47 31.42 -25.22
N ALA A 138 -37.23 32.15 -24.40
CA ALA A 138 -36.99 32.24 -22.96
C ALA A 138 -37.05 30.85 -22.29
N ALA A 139 -38.06 30.04 -22.60
CA ALA A 139 -38.19 28.69 -22.05
C ALA A 139 -37.03 27.75 -22.45
N GLU A 140 -36.55 27.82 -23.70
CA GLU A 140 -35.40 27.03 -24.12
C GLU A 140 -34.08 27.52 -23.49
N LEU A 141 -33.91 28.82 -23.31
CA LEU A 141 -32.74 29.39 -22.61
C LEU A 141 -32.73 29.02 -21.12
N GLU A 142 -33.89 29.03 -20.47
CA GLU A 142 -34.08 28.56 -19.10
C GLU A 142 -33.65 27.10 -18.97
N ARG A 143 -34.19 26.21 -19.83
CA ARG A 143 -33.82 24.79 -19.85
C ARG A 143 -32.31 24.57 -20.04
N ARG A 144 -31.66 25.37 -20.90
CA ARG A 144 -30.21 25.32 -21.11
C ARG A 144 -29.42 25.82 -19.91
N TRP A 145 -29.92 26.85 -19.23
CA TRP A 145 -29.30 27.35 -18.02
C TRP A 145 -29.41 26.34 -16.87
N GLU A 146 -30.58 25.72 -16.68
CA GLU A 146 -30.78 24.64 -15.70
C GLU A 146 -29.83 23.46 -15.97
N ALA A 147 -29.69 23.04 -17.23
CA ALA A 147 -28.74 22.00 -17.61
C ALA A 147 -27.29 22.39 -17.26
N ALA A 148 -26.88 23.63 -17.55
CA ALA A 148 -25.54 24.11 -17.21
C ALA A 148 -25.30 24.19 -15.68
N LEU A 149 -26.33 24.53 -14.89
CA LEU A 149 -26.25 24.51 -13.43
C LEU A 149 -26.10 23.08 -12.88
N LEU A 150 -26.78 22.11 -13.48
CA LEU A 150 -26.64 20.70 -13.12
C LEU A 150 -25.22 20.19 -13.45
N ASP A 151 -24.69 20.56 -14.61
CA ASP A 151 -23.32 20.20 -15.02
C ASP A 151 -22.28 20.82 -14.07
N GLN A 152 -22.46 22.09 -13.69
CA GLN A 152 -21.62 22.75 -12.68
C GLN A 152 -21.63 21.98 -11.36
N ARG A 153 -22.82 21.66 -10.85
CA ARG A 153 -22.96 20.92 -9.59
C ARG A 153 -22.29 19.55 -9.66
N THR A 154 -22.47 18.84 -10.77
CA THR A 154 -21.87 17.52 -11.00
C THR A 154 -20.34 17.61 -11.02
N ALA A 155 -19.78 18.64 -11.64
CA ALA A 155 -18.34 18.89 -11.66
C ALA A 155 -17.80 19.19 -10.25
N GLU A 156 -18.50 20.02 -9.47
CA GLU A 156 -18.14 20.37 -8.09
C GLU A 156 -18.17 19.15 -7.16
N GLU A 157 -19.22 18.33 -7.26
CA GLU A 157 -19.34 17.08 -6.50
C GLU A 157 -18.25 16.07 -6.88
N SER A 158 -17.85 16.02 -8.14
CA SER A 158 -16.76 15.16 -8.61
C SER A 158 -15.40 15.61 -8.05
N LEU A 159 -15.13 16.92 -8.02
CA LEU A 159 -13.96 17.48 -7.34
C LEU A 159 -14.01 17.17 -5.83
N GLY A 160 -15.15 17.38 -5.18
CA GLY A 160 -15.33 17.10 -3.75
C GLY A 160 -15.04 15.64 -3.40
N ARG A 161 -15.59 14.69 -4.16
CA ARG A 161 -15.32 13.25 -4.00
C ARG A 161 -13.84 12.92 -4.20
N PHE A 162 -13.21 13.49 -5.23
CA PHE A 162 -11.78 13.28 -5.49
C PHE A 162 -10.91 13.77 -4.32
N LEU A 163 -11.22 14.93 -3.74
CA LEU A 163 -10.49 15.48 -2.60
C LEU A 163 -10.68 14.63 -1.33
N GLN A 164 -11.89 14.12 -1.08
CA GLN A 164 -12.18 13.28 0.10
C GLN A 164 -11.52 11.90 0.05
N GLN A 165 -11.30 11.35 -1.14
CA GLN A 165 -10.67 10.04 -1.33
C GLN A 165 -9.13 10.08 -1.30
N GLN A 166 -8.52 11.23 -1.00
CA GLN A 166 -7.06 11.33 -0.92
C GLN A 166 -6.54 10.63 0.34
N PRO A 167 -5.54 9.74 0.21
CA PRO A 167 -4.89 9.16 1.38
C PRO A 167 -4.05 10.22 2.11
N LEU A 168 -3.71 9.91 3.36
CA LEU A 168 -2.85 10.74 4.19
C LEU A 168 -1.53 11.02 3.46
N ARG A 169 -1.14 12.30 3.39
CA ARG A 169 0.15 12.72 2.86
C ARG A 169 1.16 12.77 4.00
N LEU A 170 2.40 12.37 3.71
CA LEU A 170 3.49 12.52 4.66
C LEU A 170 3.94 13.97 4.69
N THR A 171 4.07 14.52 5.89
CA THR A 171 4.66 15.85 6.08
C THR A 171 6.18 15.79 5.86
N ALA A 172 6.78 16.93 5.53
CA ALA A 172 8.23 17.01 5.39
C ALA A 172 8.98 16.56 6.67
N GLN A 173 8.39 16.83 7.84
CA GLN A 173 8.95 16.38 9.13
C GLN A 173 8.89 14.86 9.28
N GLU A 174 7.79 14.23 8.90
CA GLU A 174 7.66 12.76 8.94
C GLU A 174 8.61 12.09 7.95
N THR A 175 8.73 12.64 6.74
CA THR A 175 9.70 12.15 5.74
C THR A 175 11.14 12.24 6.26
N ALA A 176 11.53 13.36 6.88
CA ALA A 176 12.86 13.52 7.48
C ALA A 176 13.09 12.53 8.63
N ARG A 177 12.08 12.30 9.48
CA ARG A 177 12.15 11.29 10.55
C ARG A 177 12.34 9.88 10.00
N ILE A 178 11.61 9.51 8.94
CA ILE A 178 11.74 8.19 8.29
C ILE A 178 13.18 7.99 7.77
N GLN A 179 13.77 9.01 7.14
CA GLN A 179 15.14 8.95 6.62
C GLN A 179 16.18 8.81 7.74
N SER A 180 16.04 9.55 8.85
CA SER A 180 16.91 9.40 10.02
C SER A 180 16.82 7.98 10.59
N LEU A 181 15.60 7.50 10.81
CA LEU A 181 15.36 6.17 11.36
C LEU A 181 15.94 5.06 10.46
N ALA A 182 15.80 5.18 9.14
CA ALA A 182 16.38 4.22 8.20
C ALA A 182 17.90 4.09 8.33
N THR A 183 18.58 5.19 8.69
CA THR A 183 20.03 5.22 8.91
C THR A 183 20.41 4.63 10.27
N ASP A 184 19.62 4.91 11.31
CA ASP A 184 19.95 4.56 12.69
C ASP A 184 19.54 3.12 13.07
N ILE A 185 18.45 2.59 12.49
CA ILE A 185 17.89 1.27 12.82
C ILE A 185 18.91 0.14 12.68
N PRO A 186 19.72 0.03 11.59
CA PRO A 186 20.70 -1.05 11.47
C PRO A 186 21.79 -1.02 12.55
N ALA A 187 22.14 0.15 13.07
CA ALA A 187 23.11 0.28 14.16
C ALA A 187 22.47 -0.10 15.50
N LEU A 188 21.25 0.40 15.77
CA LEU A 188 20.49 0.07 16.98
C LEU A 188 20.17 -1.42 17.07
N TRP A 189 19.79 -2.06 15.95
CA TRP A 189 19.49 -3.50 15.91
C TRP A 189 20.70 -4.40 16.23
N ARG A 190 21.91 -3.93 15.95
CA ARG A 190 23.17 -4.64 16.23
C ARG A 190 23.78 -4.27 17.58
N ALA A 191 23.25 -3.27 18.27
CA ALA A 191 23.74 -2.84 19.56
C ALA A 191 23.52 -3.93 20.62
N ARG A 192 24.50 -4.12 21.51
CA ARG A 192 24.43 -5.11 22.61
C ARG A 192 23.34 -4.81 23.64
N SER A 193 22.83 -3.57 23.64
CA SER A 193 21.73 -3.12 24.49
C SER A 193 20.36 -3.62 24.01
N THR A 194 20.24 -4.04 22.76
CA THR A 194 18.99 -4.55 22.18
C THR A 194 18.89 -6.05 22.52
N SER A 195 18.03 -6.39 23.48
CA SER A 195 17.89 -7.77 23.94
C SER A 195 17.23 -8.64 22.88
N GLY A 196 17.56 -9.93 22.83
CA GLY A 196 16.96 -10.88 21.89
C GLY A 196 15.47 -11.17 22.12
N ILE A 197 14.86 -10.58 23.15
CA ILE A 197 13.41 -10.59 23.41
C ILE A 197 12.73 -9.37 22.75
N GLU A 198 13.48 -8.28 22.59
CA GLU A 198 13.06 -7.02 21.95
C GLU A 198 13.44 -6.94 20.46
N ARG A 199 14.11 -7.97 19.95
CA ARG A 199 14.55 -8.16 18.56
C ARG A 199 13.63 -9.16 17.85
#